data_AF-A0A536DU42-F1
#
_entry.id   AF-A0A536DU42-F1
#
_cell.length_a   1.000
_cell.length_b   1.000
_cell.length_c   1.000
_cell.angle_alpha   90.00
_cell.angle_beta   90.00
_cell.angle_gamma   90.00
#
_symmetry.space_group_name_H-M   'P 1'
#
loop_
_entity.id
_entity.type
_entity.pdbx_description
1 polymer ?
#
loop_
_entity_poly.entity_id
_entity_poly.type
_entity_poly.pdbx_seq_one_letter_code
_entity_poly.pdbx_strand_id
1 'polypeptide(L)' 'MDEPTTGLDPRSKKEVQVVLETLRAERQITVLVCTHDMDEAAALCDRVLMLDGGRVLADGSPEELCARHGAGTLEA' A
#
# COMPACT_ATOMS: atom_id res chain seq x y z
N MET A 1 -3.09 6.87 -7.44
CA MET A 1 -4.32 6.12 -7.71
C MET A 1 -5.10 6.15 -6.44
N ASP A 2 -6.35 6.62 -6.52
CA ASP A 2 -7.23 6.71 -5.36
C ASP A 2 -8.11 5.47 -5.34
N GLU A 3 -8.00 4.65 -4.30
CA GLU A 3 -8.81 3.45 -4.07
C GLU A 3 -8.83 2.47 -5.29
N PRO A 4 -7.66 2.06 -5.83
CA PRO A 4 -7.58 1.39 -7.14
C PRO A 4 -8.22 0.00 -7.19
N THR A 5 -8.42 -0.65 -6.04
CA THR A 5 -8.98 -2.01 -5.95
C THR A 5 -10.29 -2.09 -5.20
N THR A 6 -10.90 -0.95 -4.85
CA THR A 6 -12.13 -0.91 -4.06
C THR A 6 -13.32 -1.44 -4.86
N GLY A 7 -14.07 -2.37 -4.25
CA GLY A 7 -15.19 -3.06 -4.87
C GLY A 7 -14.81 -4.22 -5.81
N LEU A 8 -13.52 -4.51 -5.98
CA LEU A 8 -13.05 -5.68 -6.72
C LEU A 8 -13.07 -6.95 -5.85
N ASP A 9 -13.30 -8.09 -6.50
CA ASP A 9 -13.12 -9.39 -5.86
C ASP A 9 -11.62 -9.70 -5.65
N PRO A 10 -11.28 -10.66 -4.75
CA PRO A 10 -9.89 -10.94 -4.39
C PRO A 10 -8.98 -11.29 -5.57
N ARG A 11 -9.50 -11.91 -6.64
CA ARG A 11 -8.70 -12.24 -7.82
C ARG A 11 -8.39 -10.97 -8.61
N SER A 12 -9.41 -10.15 -8.87
CA SER A 12 -9.24 -8.90 -9.61
C SER A 12 -8.29 -7.93 -8.88
N LYS A 13 -8.32 -7.89 -7.55
CA LYS A 13 -7.32 -7.14 -6.75
C LYS A 13 -5.88 -7.55 -7.09
N LYS A 14 -5.60 -8.86 -7.09
CA LYS A 14 -4.27 -9.39 -7.44
C LYS A 14 -3.87 -9.08 -8.89
N GLU A 15 -4.81 -9.12 -9.81
CA GLU A 15 -4.54 -8.77 -11.22
C GLU A 15 -4.09 -7.30 -11.35
N VAL A 16 -4.74 -6.38 -10.63
CA VAL A 16 -4.29 -4.97 -10.55
C VAL A 16 -2.89 -4.87 -9.97
N GLN A 17 -2.61 -5.60 -8.88
CA GLN A 17 -1.30 -5.57 -8.23
C GLN A 17 -0.16 -6.00 -9.18
N VAL A 18 -0.35 -7.11 -9.89
CA VAL A 18 0.62 -7.62 -10.88
C VAL A 18 0.89 -6.59 -12.00
N VAL A 19 -0.16 -5.91 -12.47
CA VAL A 19 -0.01 -4.87 -13.49
C VAL A 19 0.82 -3.70 -12.98
N LEU A 20 0.56 -3.24 -11.75
CA LEU A 20 1.32 -2.13 -11.14
C LEU A 20 2.79 -2.51 -10.92
N GLU A 21 3.06 -3.71 -10.45
CA GLU A 21 4.42 -4.25 -10.29
C GLU A 21 5.16 -4.31 -11.63
N THR A 22 4.50 -4.80 -12.68
CA THR A 22 5.07 -4.89 -14.03
C THR A 22 5.42 -3.50 -14.57
N LEU A 23 4.50 -2.54 -14.43
CA LEU A 23 4.73 -1.15 -14.87
C LEU A 23 5.89 -0.49 -14.12
N ARG A 24 5.99 -0.71 -12.81
CA ARG A 24 7.11 -0.22 -12.00
C ARG A 24 8.44 -0.82 -12.48
N ALA A 25 8.49 -2.14 -12.67
CA ALA A 25 9.70 -2.86 -13.02
C ALA A 25 10.20 -2.55 -14.44
N GLU A 26 9.30 -2.52 -15.43
CA GLU A 26 9.68 -2.37 -16.83
C GLU A 26 9.87 -0.91 -17.26
N ARG A 27 9.12 0.02 -16.65
CA ARG A 27 9.03 1.41 -17.12
C ARG A 27 9.55 2.45 -16.13
N GLN A 28 10.09 2.02 -14.98
CA GLN A 28 10.60 2.89 -13.92
C GLN A 28 9.58 3.95 -13.46
N ILE A 29 8.29 3.58 -13.48
CA ILE A 29 7.20 4.47 -13.08
C ILE A 29 7.12 4.49 -11.55
N THR A 30 6.99 5.68 -10.99
CA THR A 30 6.62 5.85 -9.57
C THR A 30 5.10 5.80 -9.44
N VAL A 31 4.60 4.91 -8.58
CA VAL A 31 3.17 4.76 -8.31
C VAL A 31 2.88 5.33 -6.93
N LEU A 32 1.94 6.26 -6.86
CA LEU A 32 1.36 6.73 -5.59
C LEU A 32 0.00 6.06 -5.44
N VAL A 33 -0.24 5.37 -4.33
CA VAL A 33 -1.53 4.74 -4.01
C VAL A 33 -2.12 5.41 -2.76
N CYS A 34 -3.40 5.76 -2.81
CA CYS A 34 -4.21 6.12 -1.65
C CYS A 34 -5.20 4.98 -1.42
N THR A 35 -5.15 4.38 -0.24
CA THR A 35 -6.04 3.27 0.14
C THR A 35 -6.24 3.28 1.65
N HIS A 36 -7.41 2.83 2.08
CA HIS A 36 -7.68 2.50 3.48
C HIS A 36 -7.45 1.01 3.80
N ASP A 37 -7.16 0.20 2.79
CA ASP A 37 -6.86 -1.24 2.92
C ASP A 37 -5.37 -1.42 3.24
N MET A 38 -5.08 -1.81 4.48
CA MET A 38 -3.70 -1.93 4.98
C MET A 38 -2.97 -3.15 4.39
N ASP A 39 -3.69 -4.21 4.02
CA ASP A 39 -3.12 -5.37 3.33
C ASP A 39 -2.68 -4.99 1.91
N GLU A 40 -3.47 -4.16 1.22
CA GLU A 40 -3.09 -3.58 -0.07
C GLU A 40 -1.86 -2.68 0.06
N ALA A 41 -1.83 -1.79 1.06
CA ALA A 41 -0.68 -0.92 1.32
C ALA A 41 0.60 -1.74 1.58
N ALA A 42 0.51 -2.80 2.39
CA ALA A 42 1.63 -3.69 2.69
C ALA A 42 2.10 -4.47 1.46
N ALA A 43 1.18 -4.90 0.58
CA ALA A 43 1.52 -5.69 -0.61
C ALA A 43 2.13 -4.83 -1.74
N LEU A 44 1.65 -3.60 -1.92
CA LEU A 44 2.01 -2.77 -3.09
C LEU A 44 3.11 -1.75 -2.84
N CYS A 45 3.27 -1.27 -1.60
CA CYS A 45 4.04 -0.07 -1.34
C CYS A 45 5.38 -0.38 -0.66
N ASP A 46 6.48 0.16 -1.22
CA ASP A 46 7.79 0.13 -0.56
C ASP A 46 7.87 1.11 0.64
N ARG A 47 7.01 2.15 0.63
CA ARG A 47 6.89 3.18 1.67
C ARG A 47 5.44 3.55 1.86
N VAL A 48 5.01 3.65 3.11
CA VAL A 48 3.65 3.97 3.52
C VAL A 48 3.65 5.26 4.33
N LEU A 49 2.72 6.15 3.99
CA LEU A 49 2.41 7.36 4.74
C LEU A 49 1.02 7.19 5.37
N MET A 50 0.96 7.07 6.69
CA MET A 50 -0.32 7.01 7.41
C MET A 50 -0.82 8.42 7.68
N LEU A 51 -2.04 8.71 7.22
CA LEU A 51 -2.67 10.02 7.34
C LEU A 51 -3.90 9.93 8.22
N ASP A 52 -4.02 10.86 9.17
CA ASP A 52 -5.24 11.07 9.96
C ASP A 52 -5.47 12.57 10.16
N GLY A 53 -6.72 13.02 9.98
CA GLY A 53 -7.08 14.44 10.14
C GLY A 53 -6.22 15.43 9.33
N GLY A 54 -5.70 15.00 8.16
CA GLY A 54 -4.80 15.81 7.33
C GLY A 54 -3.36 15.93 7.84
N ARG A 55 -2.96 15.07 8.79
CA ARG A 55 -1.61 15.01 9.35
C ARG A 55 -0.98 13.65 9.09
N VAL A 56 0.33 13.65 8.83
CA VAL A 56 1.11 12.41 8.72
C VAL A 56 1.36 11.89 10.14
N LEU A 57 0.84 10.71 10.45
CA LEU A 57 1.05 10.01 11.71
C LEU A 57 2.29 9.11 11.66
N ALA A 58 2.53 8.48 10.51
CA ALA A 58 3.65 7.56 10.32
C ALA A 58 4.18 7.62 8.89
N ASP A 59 5.47 7.32 8.75
CA ASP A 59 6.22 7.34 7.51
C ASP A 59 7.35 6.32 7.61
N GLY A 60 7.39 5.36 6.68
CA GLY A 60 8.38 4.29 6.63
C GLY A 60 7.95 3.14 5.71
N SER A 61 8.78 2.11 5.60
CA SER A 61 8.36 0.87 4.94
C SER A 61 7.32 0.12 5.80
N PRO A 62 6.47 -0.73 5.21
CA PRO A 62 5.55 -1.57 5.97
C PRO A 62 6.24 -2.33 7.12
N GLU A 63 7.42 -2.90 6.85
CA GLU A 63 8.23 -3.64 7.83
C GLU A 63 8.70 -2.75 8.98
N GLU A 64 9.19 -1.54 8.68
CA GLU A 64 9.64 -0.57 9.69
C GLU A 64 8.48 -0.11 10.58
N LEU A 65 7.30 0.10 9.99
CA LEU A 65 6.11 0.52 10.71
C LEU A 65 5.60 -0.61 11.63
N CYS A 66 5.49 -1.84 11.13
CA CYS A 66 5.12 -3.01 11.94
C CYS A 66 6.09 -3.20 13.12
N ALA A 67 7.39 -3.14 12.86
CA ALA A 67 8.42 -3.29 13.90
C ALA A 67 8.33 -2.21 14.98
N ARG A 68 8.07 -0.95 14.60
CA ARG A 68 7.95 0.19 15.52
C ARG A 68 6.77 0.05 16.48
N HIS A 69 5.69 -0.57 16.03
CA HIS A 69 4.46 -0.73 16.79
C HIS A 69 4.34 -2.11 17.47
N GLY A 70 5.31 -3.00 17.28
CA GLY A 70 5.25 -4.37 17.81
C GLY A 70 4.11 -5.19 17.19
N ALA A 71 3.72 -4.84 15.96
CA ALA A 71 2.60 -5.39 15.24
C ALA A 71 3.06 -6.42 14.19
N GLY A 72 2.22 -7.43 13.92
CA GLY A 72 2.47 -8.39 12.84
C GLY A 72 2.00 -7.91 11.47
N THR A 73 1.13 -6.91 11.42
CA THR A 73 0.52 -6.33 10.22
C THR A 73 0.30 -4.83 10.42
N LEU A 74 -0.01 -4.10 9.34
CA LEU A 74 -0.32 -2.67 9.39
C LEU A 74 -1.72 -2.36 9.98
N GLU A 75 -2.58 -3.37 10.20
CA GLU A 75 -3.91 -3.20 10.79
C GLU A 75 -3.93 -3.14 12.33
N ALA A 76 -2.84 -3.55 12.99
CA ALA A 76 -2.85 -3.85 14.43
C ALA A 76 -2.76 -2.63 15.35
#